data_AF-A0A9W9W2G6-F1
#
_entry.id   AF-A0A9W9W2G6-F1
#
_cell.length_a   1.000
_cell.length_b   1.000
_cell.length_c   1.000
_cell.angle_alpha   90.00
_cell.angle_beta   90.00
_cell.angle_gamma   90.00
#
_symmetry.space_group_name_H-M   'P 1'
#
loop_
_entity.id
_entity.type
_entity.pdbx_description
1 polymer ?
#
loop_
_entity_poly.entity_id
_entity_poly.type
_entity_poly.pdbx_seq_one_letter_code
_entity_poly.pdbx_strand_id
1 'polypeptide(L)'
;MKNKRHVFLSLQHRSALSIRENRQRLGHAAFHWGILICSKNPTESNCCVFDASDGILLDETTGINLNPDGNWNFREKTYTDPQAIAHFLGSVMIEKLPKGITNAGFRDILKDIALPQPGAKPEQNCVSWTRNGILELQEKGLVEQFDLDRFMDDALAYADKHLRDYNSTPASINYTDRPM
;
A
#
# COMPACT_ATOMS: atom_id res chain seq x y z
N MET A 1 17.83 16.98 -13.50
CA MET A 1 17.16 15.74 -13.96
C MET A 1 15.88 15.59 -13.14
N LYS A 2 14.69 15.52 -13.75
CA LYS A 2 13.44 15.36 -12.99
C LYS A 2 13.40 13.97 -12.33
N ASN A 3 13.02 13.92 -11.06
CA ASN A 3 13.01 12.70 -10.25
C ASN A 3 12.11 11.62 -10.88
N LYS A 4 12.68 10.43 -11.09
CA LYS A 4 11.92 9.24 -11.53
C LYS A 4 11.06 8.78 -10.35
N ARG A 5 9.79 8.54 -10.63
CA ARG A 5 8.81 8.05 -9.64
C ARG A 5 8.51 6.59 -9.90
N HIS A 6 8.22 5.85 -8.86
CA HIS A 6 7.86 4.44 -8.94
C HIS A 6 6.53 4.20 -8.21
N VAL A 7 5.83 3.16 -8.65
CA VAL A 7 4.67 2.58 -7.98
C VAL A 7 5.17 1.43 -7.12
N PHE A 8 4.73 1.41 -5.87
CA PHE A 8 5.01 0.36 -4.93
C PHE A 8 3.71 -0.15 -4.33
N LEU A 9 3.69 -1.43 -3.98
CA LEU A 9 2.89 -1.91 -2.87
C LEU A 9 3.59 -1.48 -1.57
N SER A 10 2.85 -0.83 -0.67
CA SER A 10 3.29 -0.56 0.71
C SER A 10 2.68 -1.57 1.68
N LEU A 11 3.47 -1.99 2.64
CA LEU A 11 3.10 -2.94 3.68
C LEU A 11 3.36 -2.29 5.04
N GLN A 12 2.34 -2.30 5.90
CA GLN A 12 2.44 -1.78 7.27
C GLN A 12 2.04 -2.85 8.28
N HIS A 13 2.74 -2.83 9.42
CA HIS A 13 2.43 -3.67 10.56
C HIS A 13 1.13 -3.21 11.23
N ARG A 14 0.26 -4.15 11.61
CA ARG A 14 -1.03 -3.95 12.28
C ARG A 14 -1.00 -4.40 13.74
N SER A 15 0.14 -4.18 14.42
CA SER A 15 0.32 -4.51 15.84
C SER A 15 0.00 -5.98 16.14
N ALA A 16 -0.93 -6.25 17.07
CA ALA A 16 -1.30 -7.61 17.46
C ALA A 16 -1.87 -8.46 16.32
N LEU A 17 -2.33 -7.85 15.22
CA LEU A 17 -2.87 -8.57 14.07
C LEU A 17 -1.77 -9.18 13.19
N SER A 18 -0.56 -8.61 13.20
CA SER A 18 0.55 -9.04 12.35
C SER A 18 1.46 -10.09 12.97
N ILE A 19 1.16 -10.56 14.19
CA ILE A 19 2.05 -11.48 14.92
C ILE A 19 1.31 -12.74 15.40
N ARG A 20 2.09 -13.80 15.66
CA ARG A 20 1.65 -15.06 16.28
C ARG A 20 0.41 -15.67 15.59
N GLU A 21 -0.57 -16.13 16.35
CA GLU A 21 -1.78 -16.79 15.87
C GLU A 21 -2.60 -15.91 14.94
N ASN A 22 -2.66 -14.59 15.18
CA ASN A 22 -3.35 -13.67 14.29
C ASN A 22 -2.69 -13.60 12.91
N ARG A 23 -1.36 -13.61 12.86
CA ARG A 23 -0.64 -13.66 11.58
C ARG A 23 -1.01 -14.89 10.77
N GLN A 24 -1.05 -16.06 11.40
CA GLN A 24 -1.41 -17.32 10.75
C GLN A 24 -2.87 -17.32 10.29
N ARG A 25 -3.78 -16.85 11.14
CA ARG A 25 -5.22 -16.82 10.87
C ARG A 25 -5.62 -15.83 9.79
N LEU A 26 -5.03 -14.63 9.78
CA LEU A 26 -5.43 -13.53 8.90
C LEU A 26 -4.74 -13.57 7.52
N GLY A 27 -3.67 -14.36 7.37
CA GLY A 27 -2.95 -14.44 6.10
C GLY A 27 -2.50 -13.05 5.63
N HIS A 28 -2.84 -12.70 4.39
CA HIS A 28 -2.58 -11.38 3.81
C HIS A 28 -3.12 -10.22 4.67
N ALA A 29 -4.31 -10.37 5.26
CA ALA A 29 -4.97 -9.31 6.04
C ALA A 29 -4.33 -9.06 7.41
N ALA A 30 -3.31 -9.85 7.77
CA ALA A 30 -2.49 -9.60 8.95
C ALA A 30 -1.69 -8.30 8.85
N PHE A 31 -1.42 -7.83 7.63
CA PHE A 31 -0.78 -6.55 7.34
C PHE A 31 -1.77 -5.56 6.75
N HIS A 32 -1.43 -4.28 6.82
CA HIS A 32 -2.14 -3.25 6.06
C HIS A 32 -1.43 -3.06 4.73
N TRP A 33 -2.22 -2.91 3.67
CA TRP A 33 -1.77 -2.84 2.30
C TRP A 33 -2.24 -1.51 1.69
N GLY A 34 -1.41 -0.92 0.84
CA GLY A 34 -1.74 0.31 0.13
C GLY A 34 -0.82 0.52 -1.07
N ILE A 35 -1.20 1.44 -1.95
CA ILE A 35 -0.41 1.81 -3.14
C ILE A 35 0.40 3.06 -2.79
N LEU A 36 1.72 2.96 -2.92
CA LEU A 36 2.66 4.04 -2.62
C LEU A 36 3.29 4.54 -3.93
N ILE A 37 3.22 5.85 -4.16
CA ILE A 37 3.90 6.53 -5.26
C ILE A 37 5.02 7.37 -4.66
N CYS A 38 6.29 7.04 -4.96
CA CYS A 38 7.45 7.77 -4.46
C CYS A 38 8.48 8.09 -5.53
N SER A 39 9.14 9.23 -5.39
CA SER A 39 10.37 9.54 -6.15
C SER A 39 11.58 8.81 -5.57
N LYS A 40 12.53 8.42 -6.44
CA LYS A 40 13.82 7.83 -6.02
C LYS A 40 14.70 8.78 -5.20
N ASN A 41 14.64 10.09 -5.46
CA ASN A 41 15.43 11.08 -4.76
C ASN A 41 14.53 11.93 -3.85
N PRO A 42 14.77 11.93 -2.53
CA PRO A 42 14.02 12.75 -1.60
C PRO A 42 14.51 14.20 -1.66
N THR A 43 13.79 15.03 -2.41
CA THR A 43 13.77 16.49 -2.19
C THR A 43 12.31 16.89 -2.05
N GLU A 44 11.93 17.35 -0.86
CA GLU A 44 10.61 17.86 -0.42
C GLU A 44 9.36 17.11 -0.95
N SER A 45 8.73 16.30 -0.09
CA SER A 45 7.41 15.69 -0.25
C SER A 45 7.13 14.97 -1.58
N ASN A 46 7.70 13.78 -1.72
CA ASN A 46 7.59 12.99 -2.95
C ASN A 46 6.80 11.68 -2.80
N CYS A 47 6.25 11.39 -1.62
CA CYS A 47 5.56 10.14 -1.37
C CYS A 47 4.06 10.37 -1.14
N CYS A 48 3.24 9.58 -1.84
CA CYS A 48 1.80 9.56 -1.66
C CYS A 48 1.32 8.11 -1.49
N VAL A 49 0.62 7.84 -0.40
CA VAL A 49 0.01 6.53 -0.10
C VAL A 49 -1.49 6.63 -0.32
N PHE A 50 -2.02 5.67 -1.06
CA PHE A 50 -3.45 5.44 -1.25
C PHE A 50 -3.82 4.11 -0.60
N ASP A 51 -4.82 4.11 0.28
CA ASP A 51 -5.32 2.88 0.87
C ASP A 51 -6.82 2.93 1.14
N ALA A 52 -7.39 1.76 1.45
CA ALA A 52 -8.72 1.64 2.05
C ALA A 52 -8.57 1.21 3.50
N SER A 53 -9.31 1.85 4.41
CA SER A 53 -9.27 1.53 5.84
C SER A 53 -10.60 1.80 6.52
N ASP A 54 -10.97 0.89 7.40
CA ASP A 54 -12.06 1.01 8.39
C ASP A 54 -11.57 1.53 9.75
N GLY A 55 -10.26 1.66 9.94
CA GLY A 55 -9.66 2.14 11.19
C GLY A 55 -10.00 3.59 11.58
N ILE A 56 -9.53 3.96 12.76
CA ILE A 56 -9.70 5.29 13.36
C ILE A 56 -9.18 6.37 12.42
N LEU A 57 -9.99 7.41 12.21
CA LEU A 57 -9.61 8.63 11.50
C LEU A 57 -9.74 9.79 12.48
N LEU A 58 -8.63 10.33 12.97
CA LEU A 58 -8.67 11.45 13.91
C LEU A 58 -8.65 12.77 13.15
N ASP A 59 -9.52 13.70 13.56
CA ASP A 59 -9.37 15.11 13.21
C ASP A 59 -8.10 15.67 13.86
N GLU A 60 -7.21 16.25 13.07
CA GLU A 60 -5.89 16.67 13.53
C GLU A 60 -5.95 17.82 14.55
N THR A 61 -7.03 18.59 14.59
CA THR A 61 -7.18 19.75 15.48
C THR A 61 -7.85 19.37 16.79
N THR A 62 -8.90 18.56 16.72
CA THR A 62 -9.78 18.24 17.84
C THR A 62 -9.50 16.87 18.44
N GLY A 63 -8.80 15.99 17.72
CA GLY A 63 -8.56 14.60 18.12
C GLY A 63 -9.81 13.72 18.11
N ILE A 64 -10.92 14.22 17.55
CA ILE A 64 -12.18 13.46 17.46
C ILE A 64 -12.04 12.39 16.39
N ASN A 65 -12.53 11.17 16.69
CA ASN A 65 -12.64 10.13 15.70
C ASN A 65 -13.77 10.46 14.70
N LEU A 66 -13.39 10.80 13.48
CA LEU A 66 -14.23 11.06 12.31
C LEU A 66 -14.79 9.78 11.67
N ASN A 67 -14.32 8.60 12.08
CA ASN A 67 -14.86 7.31 11.62
C ASN A 67 -15.34 6.46 12.83
N PRO A 68 -16.34 6.92 13.59
CA PRO A 68 -16.81 6.22 14.79
C PRO A 68 -17.46 4.87 14.49
N ASP A 69 -18.08 4.73 13.31
CA ASP A 69 -18.81 3.53 12.91
C ASP A 69 -17.91 2.48 12.23
N GLY A 70 -16.63 2.78 12.04
CA GLY A 70 -15.69 1.87 11.38
C GLY A 70 -16.05 1.63 9.90
N ASN A 71 -16.56 2.65 9.21
CA ASN A 71 -16.86 2.54 7.79
C ASN A 71 -15.54 2.48 6.99
N TRP A 72 -15.52 1.69 5.91
CA TRP A 72 -14.39 1.71 4.99
C TRP A 72 -14.29 3.07 4.30
N ASN A 73 -13.10 3.64 4.28
CA ASN A 73 -12.80 4.93 3.65
C ASN A 73 -11.59 4.79 2.73
N PHE A 74 -11.66 5.45 1.57
CA PHE A 74 -10.48 5.72 0.75
C PHE A 74 -9.66 6.83 1.41
N ARG A 75 -8.34 6.63 1.57
CA ARG A 75 -7.45 7.62 2.16
C ARG A 75 -6.30 7.91 1.20
N GLU A 76 -5.99 9.20 1.09
CA GLU A 76 -4.77 9.70 0.47
C GLU A 76 -3.93 10.38 1.56
N LYS A 77 -2.67 10.00 1.68
CA LYS A 77 -1.73 10.58 2.65
C LYS A 77 -0.41 10.91 1.99
N THR A 78 0.12 12.09 2.27
CA THR A 78 1.39 12.55 1.71
C THR A 78 2.49 12.52 2.77
N TYR A 79 3.69 12.16 2.34
CA TYR A 79 4.86 12.01 3.20
C TYR A 79 6.11 12.57 2.54
N THR A 80 7.05 13.04 3.37
CA THR A 80 8.38 13.46 2.93
C THR A 80 9.25 12.27 2.52
N ASP A 81 9.08 11.12 3.17
CA ASP A 81 9.80 9.86 2.96
C ASP A 81 8.92 8.66 3.37
N PRO A 82 9.07 7.45 2.78
CA PRO A 82 8.29 6.28 3.17
C PRO A 82 8.43 5.87 4.64
N GLN A 83 9.58 6.11 5.27
CA GLN A 83 9.80 5.77 6.69
C GLN A 83 8.95 6.62 7.64
N ALA A 84 8.40 7.74 7.18
CA ALA A 84 7.45 8.54 7.94
C ALA A 84 6.04 7.93 7.99
N ILE A 85 5.78 6.88 7.20
CA ILE A 85 4.50 6.17 7.24
C ILE A 85 4.43 5.38 8.56
N ALA A 86 3.36 5.60 9.33
CA ALA A 86 3.17 4.92 10.60
C ALA A 86 3.16 3.40 10.41
N HIS A 87 3.94 2.70 11.24
CA HIS A 87 4.11 1.24 11.19
C HIS A 87 4.59 0.71 9.83
N PHE A 88 5.31 1.52 9.05
CA PHE A 88 5.92 1.07 7.80
C PHE A 88 6.80 -0.15 8.04
N LEU A 89 6.51 -1.23 7.32
CA LEU A 89 7.29 -2.46 7.35
C LEU A 89 8.16 -2.57 6.10
N GLY A 90 7.64 -2.18 4.95
CA GLY A 90 8.40 -2.22 3.72
C GLY A 90 7.56 -1.93 2.49
N SER A 91 8.21 -2.03 1.34
CA SER A 91 7.56 -1.77 0.06
C SER A 91 8.11 -2.66 -1.06
N VAL A 92 7.26 -2.96 -2.04
CA VAL A 92 7.60 -3.77 -3.19
C VAL A 92 7.33 -2.96 -4.46
N MET A 93 8.37 -2.62 -5.21
CA MET A 93 8.26 -1.84 -6.45
C MET A 93 7.65 -2.71 -7.55
N ILE A 94 6.58 -2.20 -8.18
CA ILE A 94 5.85 -2.88 -9.25
C ILE A 94 5.89 -2.14 -10.59
N GLU A 95 6.23 -0.85 -10.61
CA GLU A 95 6.43 -0.13 -11.86
C GLU A 95 7.29 1.14 -11.69
N LYS A 96 8.01 1.51 -12.75
CA LYS A 96 8.60 2.82 -12.94
C LYS A 96 7.74 3.69 -13.82
N LEU A 97 7.39 4.87 -13.31
CA LEU A 97 6.47 5.76 -14.01
C LEU A 97 7.17 6.57 -15.11
N PRO A 98 6.56 6.65 -16.31
CA PRO A 98 6.92 7.65 -17.30
C PRO A 98 6.78 9.07 -16.74
N LYS A 99 7.47 10.03 -17.38
CA LYS A 99 7.32 11.45 -17.03
C LYS A 99 5.90 11.90 -17.33
N GLY A 100 5.31 12.70 -16.42
CA GLY A 100 4.04 13.40 -16.65
C GLY A 100 2.84 12.80 -15.94
N ILE A 101 2.93 11.58 -15.41
CA ILE A 101 1.88 11.03 -14.55
C ILE A 101 1.96 11.72 -13.19
N THR A 102 0.83 12.13 -12.63
CA THR A 102 0.73 12.89 -11.37
C THR A 102 0.07 12.05 -10.28
N ASN A 103 0.23 12.43 -9.01
CA ASN A 103 -0.49 11.77 -7.91
C ASN A 103 -2.01 11.97 -8.03
N ALA A 104 -2.46 13.12 -8.52
CA ALA A 104 -3.88 13.37 -8.81
C ALA A 104 -4.44 12.36 -9.83
N GLY A 105 -3.68 12.02 -10.88
CA GLY A 105 -4.08 10.99 -11.84
C GLY A 105 -4.23 9.61 -11.19
N PHE A 106 -3.33 9.23 -10.27
CA PHE A 106 -3.50 8.00 -9.49
C PHE A 106 -4.71 8.08 -8.56
N ARG A 107 -4.91 9.20 -7.88
CA ARG A 107 -6.07 9.42 -7.00
C ARG A 107 -7.38 9.24 -7.79
N ASP A 108 -7.48 9.82 -8.98
CA ASP A 108 -8.68 9.76 -9.80
C ASP A 108 -9.03 8.33 -10.21
N ILE A 109 -8.03 7.49 -10.42
CA ILE A 109 -8.22 6.07 -10.73
C ILE A 109 -8.58 5.29 -9.46
N LEU A 110 -7.79 5.46 -8.40
CA LEU A 110 -7.87 4.63 -7.21
C LEU A 110 -9.10 4.94 -6.34
N LYS A 111 -9.61 6.18 -6.37
CA LYS A 111 -10.83 6.55 -5.64
C LYS A 111 -12.09 5.87 -6.19
N ASP A 112 -12.05 5.43 -7.46
CA ASP A 112 -13.18 4.79 -8.14
C ASP A 112 -13.22 3.27 -7.87
N ILE A 113 -12.17 2.71 -7.26
CA ILE A 113 -12.16 1.31 -6.82
C ILE A 113 -13.16 1.13 -5.67
N ALA A 114 -14.10 0.22 -5.86
CA ALA A 114 -15.10 -0.11 -4.86
C ALA A 114 -14.46 -0.43 -3.50
N LEU A 115 -14.90 0.27 -2.46
CA LEU A 115 -14.44 0.04 -1.10
C LEU A 115 -14.94 -1.32 -0.58
N PRO A 116 -14.19 -1.97 0.33
CA PRO A 116 -14.62 -3.22 0.93
C PRO A 116 -16.00 -3.12 1.57
N GLN A 117 -16.83 -4.14 1.32
CA GLN A 117 -18.19 -4.21 1.85
C GLN A 117 -18.26 -5.12 3.09
N PRO A 118 -18.80 -4.64 4.22
CA PRO A 118 -19.03 -5.46 5.40
C PRO A 118 -19.90 -6.69 5.08
N GLY A 119 -19.47 -7.87 5.52
CA GLY A 119 -20.22 -9.12 5.34
C GLY A 119 -20.15 -9.76 3.95
N ALA A 120 -19.33 -9.22 3.05
CA ALA A 120 -19.07 -9.83 1.75
C ALA A 120 -18.50 -11.26 1.86
N LYS A 121 -18.79 -12.10 0.86
CA LYS A 121 -18.26 -13.46 0.74
C LYS A 121 -17.61 -13.64 -0.65
N PRO A 122 -16.29 -13.79 -0.75
CA PRO A 122 -15.30 -13.79 0.32
C PRO A 122 -15.20 -12.44 1.06
N GLU A 123 -14.66 -12.45 2.27
CA GLU A 123 -14.44 -11.23 3.08
C GLU A 123 -13.57 -10.23 2.31
N GLN A 124 -13.97 -8.97 2.33
CA GLN A 124 -13.25 -7.87 1.69
C GLN A 124 -12.56 -7.01 2.74
N ASN A 125 -11.38 -6.50 2.42
CA ASN A 125 -10.57 -5.65 3.28
C ASN A 125 -9.57 -4.82 2.45
N CYS A 126 -8.59 -4.18 3.11
CA CYS A 126 -7.56 -3.39 2.43
C CYS A 126 -6.77 -4.19 1.40
N VAL A 127 -6.54 -5.49 1.62
CA VAL A 127 -5.85 -6.39 0.66
C VAL A 127 -6.65 -6.54 -0.62
N SER A 128 -7.95 -6.83 -0.52
CA SER A 128 -8.80 -6.97 -1.72
C SER A 128 -8.94 -5.64 -2.46
N TRP A 129 -9.00 -4.52 -1.74
CA TRP A 129 -8.99 -3.20 -2.36
C TRP A 129 -7.68 -2.92 -3.09
N THR A 130 -6.52 -3.20 -2.46
CA THR A 130 -5.21 -3.03 -3.10
C THR A 130 -5.03 -3.95 -4.31
N ARG A 131 -5.48 -5.21 -4.23
CA ARG A 131 -5.48 -6.14 -5.37
C ARG A 131 -6.26 -5.56 -6.55
N ASN A 132 -7.46 -5.05 -6.31
CA ASN A 132 -8.29 -4.41 -7.36
C ASN A 132 -7.64 -3.13 -7.90
N GLY A 133 -7.00 -2.34 -7.03
CA GLY A 133 -6.24 -1.17 -7.47
C GLY A 133 -5.06 -1.54 -8.39
N ILE A 134 -4.32 -2.60 -8.10
CA ILE A 134 -3.25 -3.07 -8.99
C ILE A 134 -3.82 -3.55 -10.33
N LEU A 135 -4.91 -4.31 -10.33
CA LEU A 135 -5.59 -4.74 -11.57
C LEU A 135 -6.02 -3.55 -12.43
N GLU A 136 -6.67 -2.54 -11.85
CA GLU A 136 -7.09 -1.35 -12.57
C GLU A 136 -5.89 -0.59 -13.17
N LEU A 137 -4.79 -0.48 -12.41
CA LEU A 137 -3.56 0.13 -12.92
C LEU A 137 -2.94 -0.68 -14.05
N GLN A 138 -3.02 -2.01 -14.00
CA GLN A 138 -2.59 -2.92 -15.07
C GLN A 138 -3.45 -2.76 -16.32
N GLU A 139 -4.78 -2.69 -16.17
CA GLU A 139 -5.73 -2.48 -17.27
C GLU A 139 -5.51 -1.12 -17.96
N LYS A 140 -5.19 -0.07 -17.19
CA LYS A 140 -4.87 1.26 -17.73
C LYS A 140 -3.43 1.39 -18.27
N GLY A 141 -2.64 0.31 -18.24
CA GLY A 141 -1.26 0.29 -18.73
C GLY A 141 -0.30 1.14 -17.89
N LEU A 142 -0.65 1.40 -16.63
CA LEU A 142 0.16 2.16 -15.67
C LEU A 142 1.08 1.28 -14.83
N VAL A 143 0.81 -0.02 -14.79
CA VAL A 143 1.62 -1.07 -14.19
C VAL A 143 1.70 -2.22 -15.20
N GLU A 144 2.85 -2.88 -15.32
CA GLU A 144 3.02 -4.01 -16.21
C GLU A 144 2.19 -5.24 -15.78
N GLN A 145 1.85 -6.09 -16.75
CA GLN A 145 1.11 -7.33 -16.50
C GLN A 145 2.03 -8.36 -15.85
N PHE A 146 1.61 -8.91 -14.72
CA PHE A 146 2.27 -10.01 -14.00
C PHE A 146 1.24 -10.88 -13.27
N ASP A 147 1.66 -12.06 -12.82
CA ASP A 147 0.82 -12.95 -12.01
C ASP A 147 0.54 -12.29 -10.65
N LEU A 148 -0.65 -11.71 -10.52
CA LEU A 148 -1.02 -10.94 -9.34
C LEU A 148 -1.14 -11.82 -8.10
N ASP A 149 -1.65 -13.05 -8.22
CA ASP A 149 -1.82 -13.91 -7.05
C ASP A 149 -0.45 -14.34 -6.50
N ARG A 150 0.48 -14.71 -7.41
CA ARG A 150 1.87 -14.96 -7.03
C ARG A 150 2.54 -13.74 -6.42
N PHE A 151 2.34 -12.55 -6.98
CA PHE A 151 2.88 -11.30 -6.44
C PHE A 151 2.43 -11.05 -5.01
N MET A 152 1.13 -11.27 -4.72
CA MET A 152 0.58 -11.04 -3.38
C MET A 152 1.21 -12.03 -2.37
N ASP A 153 1.38 -13.30 -2.75
CA ASP A 153 2.06 -14.30 -1.92
C ASP A 153 3.54 -13.94 -1.68
N ASP A 154 4.26 -13.49 -2.72
CA ASP A 154 5.65 -13.06 -2.64
C ASP A 154 5.80 -11.81 -1.73
N ALA A 155 4.87 -10.86 -1.83
CA ALA A 155 4.82 -9.67 -0.97
C ALA A 155 4.54 -10.01 0.49
N LEU A 156 3.68 -10.99 0.74
CA LEU A 156 3.41 -11.51 2.08
C LEU A 156 4.64 -12.19 2.67
N ALA A 157 5.34 -13.01 1.90
CA ALA A 157 6.59 -13.64 2.31
C ALA A 157 7.70 -12.61 2.59
N TYR A 158 7.74 -11.53 1.81
CA TYR A 158 8.62 -10.38 2.08
C TYR A 158 8.29 -9.71 3.42
N ALA A 159 7.01 -9.45 3.72
CA ALA A 159 6.59 -8.88 5.00
C ALA A 159 7.00 -9.77 6.19
N ASP A 160 6.80 -11.10 6.08
CA ASP A 160 7.21 -12.05 7.11
C ASP A 160 8.71 -12.07 7.34
N LYS A 161 9.49 -12.03 6.24
CA LYS A 161 10.95 -11.95 6.33
C LYS A 161 11.37 -10.66 7.04
N HIS A 162 10.75 -9.53 6.68
CA HIS A 162 11.06 -8.24 7.30
C HIS A 162 10.75 -8.21 8.80
N LEU A 163 9.69 -8.90 9.27
CA LEU A 163 9.41 -9.03 10.70
C LEU A 163 10.44 -9.88 11.45
N ARG A 164 10.97 -10.94 10.83
CA ARG A 164 12.00 -11.80 11.45
C ARG A 164 13.36 -11.13 11.48
N ASP A 165 13.70 -10.45 10.38
CA ASP A 165 15.05 -10.01 10.05
C ASP A 165 15.07 -8.52 9.68
N TYR A 166 14.51 -7.67 10.55
CA TYR A 166 14.28 -6.24 10.29
C TYR A 166 15.56 -5.50 9.84
N ASN A 167 16.68 -5.75 10.50
CA ASN A 167 17.94 -5.04 10.22
C ASN A 167 18.64 -5.49 8.92
N SER A 168 18.30 -6.67 8.39
CA SER A 168 18.96 -7.26 7.21
C SER A 168 18.05 -7.38 6.00
N THR A 169 16.76 -7.09 6.15
CA THR A 169 15.81 -7.06 5.04
C THR A 169 15.70 -5.63 4.48
N PRO A 170 15.87 -5.42 3.17
CA PRO A 170 15.72 -4.09 2.58
C PRO A 170 14.32 -3.51 2.82
N ALA A 171 14.24 -2.21 3.10
CA ALA A 171 12.97 -1.47 3.24
C ALA A 171 12.15 -1.38 1.94
N SER A 172 12.81 -1.58 0.80
CA SER A 172 12.18 -1.69 -0.51
C SER A 172 12.84 -2.81 -1.32
N ILE A 173 12.03 -3.63 -1.98
CA ILE A 173 12.50 -4.61 -2.98
C ILE A 173 11.86 -4.34 -4.34
N ASN A 174 12.41 -4.95 -5.37
CA ASN A 174 11.93 -4.81 -6.74
C ASN A 174 11.29 -6.11 -7.21
N TYR A 175 10.00 -6.06 -7.58
CA TYR A 175 9.32 -7.21 -8.15
C TYR A 175 9.55 -7.33 -9.66
N THR A 176 9.90 -6.23 -10.30
CA THR A 176 10.14 -6.16 -11.75
C THR A 176 11.60 -6.49 -12.06
N ASP A 177 11.88 -6.86 -13.30
CA ASP A 177 13.27 -6.96 -13.80
C ASP A 177 13.94 -5.58 -13.98
N ARG A 178 13.23 -4.47 -13.70
CA ARG A 178 13.68 -3.11 -13.99
C ARG A 178 14.47 -2.52 -12.83
N PRO A 179 15.74 -2.11 -12.97
CA PRO A 179 16.59 -1.70 -11.83
C PRO A 179 16.04 -0.52 -11.00
N MET A 180 15.86 -0.67 -9.68
CA MET A 180 15.39 0.44 -8.80
C MET A 180 16.22 1.72 -8.94
#